data_AF-A0A1G9NV41-F1
#
_entry.id   AF-A0A1G9NV41-F1
#
_cell.length_a   1.000
_cell.length_b   1.000
_cell.length_c   1.000
_cell.angle_alpha   90.00
_cell.angle_beta   90.00
_cell.angle_gamma   90.00
#
_symmetry.space_group_name_H-M   'P 1'
#
loop_
_entity.id
_entity.type
_entity.pdbx_description
1 polymer ?
#
loop_
_entity_poly.entity_id
_entity_poly.type
_entity_poly.pdbx_seq_one_letter_code
_entity_poly.pdbx_strand_id
1 'polypeptide(L)'
;MLDFFKSLLKKLGLIRGNSESDSILIDVKDDNCGRIMEVRALKTYDLHRIYEDELPGEYRLKKVVICDECFQKVFIEVFFDSRYSIESYEVEGGEIILED
;
A
#
# COMPACT_ATOMS: atom_id res chain seq x y z
N MET A 1 1.05 -11.95 -23.54
CA MET A 1 1.93 -11.01 -22.84
C MET A 1 1.19 -10.58 -21.58
N LEU A 2 1.25 -11.42 -20.56
CA LEU A 2 0.59 -11.25 -19.26
C LEU A 2 1.49 -11.92 -18.24
N ASP A 3 2.73 -11.44 -18.19
CA ASP A 3 3.71 -11.81 -17.17
C ASP A 3 3.60 -10.77 -16.05
N PHE A 4 2.63 -10.95 -15.14
CA PHE A 4 2.40 -9.99 -14.04
C PHE A 4 2.20 -10.66 -12.67
N PHE A 5 2.31 -11.99 -12.62
CA PHE A 5 2.29 -12.72 -11.36
C PHE A 5 3.71 -13.09 -10.97
N LYS A 6 4.26 -12.37 -9.99
CA LYS A 6 5.10 -12.89 -8.89
C LYS A 6 5.74 -11.72 -8.11
N SER A 7 4.96 -11.09 -7.24
CA SER A 7 5.45 -10.89 -5.87
C SER A 7 4.60 -11.79 -4.98
N LEU A 8 5.17 -12.96 -4.77
CA LEU A 8 4.68 -14.02 -3.91
C LEU A 8 5.08 -13.69 -2.48
N LEU A 9 4.16 -13.22 -1.64
CA LEU A 9 4.26 -13.48 -0.21
C LEU A 9 2.90 -13.81 0.38
N LYS A 10 2.64 -15.12 0.41
CA LYS A 10 1.72 -15.82 1.30
C LYS A 10 2.18 -15.70 2.78
N LYS A 11 2.48 -14.47 3.21
CA LYS A 11 2.82 -14.05 4.60
C LYS A 11 1.89 -12.93 5.10
N LEU A 12 0.89 -12.55 4.32
CA LEU A 12 -0.04 -11.42 4.56
C LEU A 12 -1.11 -11.69 5.65
N GLY A 13 -0.78 -12.53 6.64
CA GLY A 13 -1.71 -12.85 7.72
C GLY A 13 -1.69 -11.87 8.90
N LEU A 14 -0.82 -10.85 8.90
CA LEU A 14 -0.47 -10.13 10.14
C LEU A 14 -0.53 -8.59 10.09
N ILE A 15 -0.73 -7.96 8.93
CA ILE A 15 -0.79 -6.49 8.88
C ILE A 15 -2.24 -6.06 9.04
N ARG A 16 -2.68 -6.04 10.29
CA ARG A 16 -4.00 -5.52 10.65
C ARG A 16 -3.95 -4.00 10.64
N GLY A 17 -4.54 -3.38 9.62
CA GLY A 17 -5.01 -2.01 9.77
C GLY A 17 -5.91 -1.94 11.00
N ASN A 18 -5.64 -1.03 11.93
CA ASN A 18 -6.47 -0.90 13.12
C ASN A 18 -7.88 -0.49 12.65
N SER A 19 -8.87 -1.36 12.83
CA SER A 19 -10.25 -1.11 12.39
C SER A 19 -10.86 0.09 13.11
N GLU A 20 -10.38 0.45 14.31
CA GLU A 20 -10.88 1.56 15.12
C GLU A 20 -10.29 2.93 14.73
N SER A 21 -9.16 2.96 14.01
CA SER A 21 -8.54 4.21 13.55
C SER A 21 -9.20 4.74 12.28
N ASP A 22 -9.37 6.05 12.14
CA ASP A 22 -9.84 6.67 10.88
C ASP A 22 -8.79 6.65 9.76
N SER A 23 -7.54 6.32 10.08
CA SER A 23 -6.42 6.24 9.14
C SER A 23 -5.65 4.93 9.18
N ILE A 24 -5.08 4.57 8.03
CA ILE A 24 -4.07 3.54 7.85
C ILE A 24 -2.72 4.24 7.71
N LEU A 25 -1.69 3.73 8.38
CA LEU A 25 -0.31 4.18 8.25
C LEU A 25 0.47 3.11 7.47
N ILE A 26 1.25 3.55 6.49
CA ILE A 26 2.04 2.69 5.61
C ILE A 26 3.44 3.28 5.51
N ASP A 27 4.45 2.55 5.98
CA ASP A 27 5.84 2.97 5.82
C ASP A 27 6.34 2.61 4.43
N VAL A 28 6.95 3.58 3.75
CA VAL A 28 7.49 3.44 2.41
C VAL A 28 8.94 3.90 2.43
N LYS A 29 9.85 3.04 1.96
CA LYS A 29 11.26 3.38 1.76
C LYS A 29 11.53 3.72 0.31
N ASP A 30 12.20 4.84 0.10
CA ASP A 30 12.64 5.32 -1.21
C ASP A 30 13.87 4.52 -1.70
N ASP A 31 13.83 4.03 -2.94
CA ASP A 31 14.91 3.20 -3.50
C ASP A 31 16.19 3.99 -3.84
N ASN A 32 16.08 5.31 -4.04
CA ASN A 32 17.20 6.14 -4.48
C ASN A 32 18.05 6.65 -3.31
N CYS A 33 17.42 7.09 -2.23
CA CYS A 33 18.14 7.60 -1.05
C CYS A 33 17.99 6.75 0.22
N GLY A 34 17.06 5.78 0.23
CA GLY A 34 16.81 4.92 1.39
C GLY A 34 15.98 5.56 2.51
N ARG A 35 15.47 6.78 2.31
CA ARG A 35 14.61 7.49 3.26
C ARG A 35 13.30 6.74 3.48
N ILE A 36 12.92 6.54 4.75
CA ILE A 36 11.62 5.97 5.14
C ILE A 36 10.63 7.10 5.41
N MET A 37 9.44 6.98 4.83
CA MET A 37 8.35 7.94 4.94
C MET A 37 7.09 7.23 5.41
N GLU A 38 6.45 7.78 6.45
CA GLU A 38 5.13 7.31 6.89
C GLU A 38 4.04 7.94 6.02
N VAL A 39 3.29 7.10 5.32
CA VAL A 39 2.16 7.50 4.49
C VAL A 39 0.88 7.32 5.27
N ARG A 40 0.24 8.44 5.62
CA ARG A 40 -1.11 8.43 6.19
C ARG A 40 -2.17 8.39 5.08
N ALA A 41 -3.05 7.40 5.17
CA ALA A 41 -4.24 7.26 4.33
C ALA A 41 -5.50 7.32 5.18
N LEU A 42 -6.37 8.30 4.95
CA LEU A 42 -7.67 8.42 5.59
C LEU A 42 -8.67 7.46 4.94
N LYS A 43 -9.32 6.62 5.74
CA LYS A 43 -10.26 5.59 5.23
C LYS A 43 -11.42 6.19 4.44
N THR A 44 -11.82 7.41 4.75
CA THR A 44 -12.97 8.10 4.12
C THR A 44 -12.63 8.87 2.85
N TYR A 45 -11.35 9.16 2.59
CA TYR A 45 -10.93 10.06 1.50
C TYR A 45 -9.90 9.45 0.56
N ASP A 46 -8.94 8.68 1.09
CA ASP A 46 -7.86 8.10 0.29
C ASP A 46 -8.21 6.70 -0.24
N LEU A 47 -9.15 5.99 0.41
CA LEU A 47 -9.55 4.63 0.00
C LEU A 47 -10.76 4.65 -0.92
N HIS A 48 -10.66 3.88 -2.00
CA HIS A 48 -11.71 3.70 -2.98
C HIS A 48 -12.28 2.29 -2.85
N ARG A 49 -13.61 2.17 -2.75
CA ARG A 49 -14.26 0.86 -2.76
C ARG A 49 -14.14 0.22 -4.14
N ILE A 50 -13.78 -1.05 -4.16
CA ILE A 50 -13.71 -1.87 -5.36
C ILE A 50 -15.07 -2.57 -5.53
N TYR A 51 -15.59 -2.56 -6.75
CA TYR A 51 -16.83 -3.27 -7.10
C TYR A 51 -16.59 -4.32 -8.19
N GLU A 52 -15.44 -4.29 -8.85
CA GLU A 52 -15.05 -5.27 -9.86
C GLU A 52 -14.55 -6.57 -9.20
N ASP A 53 -15.19 -7.70 -9.52
CA ASP A 53 -14.82 -9.01 -8.99
C ASP A 53 -13.42 -9.50 -9.41
N GLU A 54 -12.80 -8.85 -10.41
CA GLU A 54 -11.48 -9.21 -10.95
C GLU A 54 -10.31 -8.59 -10.17
N LEU A 55 -10.57 -7.59 -9.32
CA LEU A 55 -9.55 -6.93 -8.52
C LEU A 55 -9.47 -7.55 -7.12
N PRO A 56 -8.27 -7.65 -6.52
CA PRO A 56 -8.15 -8.13 -5.15
C PRO A 56 -8.76 -7.13 -4.17
N GLY A 57 -9.50 -7.63 -3.18
CA GLY A 57 -9.97 -6.86 -2.03
C GLY A 57 -11.23 -6.02 -2.20
N GLU A 58 -11.59 -5.37 -1.10
CA GLU A 58 -12.77 -4.49 -1.00
C GLU A 58 -12.40 -3.01 -1.16
N TYR A 59 -11.15 -2.65 -0.85
CA TYR A 59 -10.68 -1.26 -0.92
C TYR A 59 -9.34 -1.15 -1.64
N ARG A 60 -9.15 -0.04 -2.35
CA ARG A 60 -7.92 0.31 -3.05
C ARG A 60 -7.42 1.67 -2.58
N LEU A 61 -6.13 1.76 -2.28
CA LEU A 61 -5.38 3.01 -2.15
C LEU A 61 -4.53 3.20 -3.41
N LYS A 62 -4.54 4.39 -3.99
CA LYS A 62 -3.59 4.78 -5.03
C LYS A 62 -3.02 6.15 -4.70
N LYS A 63 -1.71 6.23 -4.50
CA LYS A 63 -1.05 7.46 -4.02
C LYS A 63 0.32 7.64 -4.65
N VAL A 64 0.71 8.90 -4.83
CA VAL A 64 2.08 9.28 -5.19
C VAL A 64 2.69 9.96 -3.98
N VAL A 65 3.79 9.41 -3.49
CA VAL A 65 4.59 9.95 -2.39
C VAL A 65 5.81 10.63 -3.00
N ILE A 66 6.17 11.81 -2.50
CA ILE A 66 7.37 12.51 -2.91
C ILE A 66 8.36 12.45 -1.76
N CYS A 67 9.54 11.90 -2.01
CA CYS A 67 10.60 11.85 -1.02
C CYS A 67 10.98 13.26 -0.56
N ASP A 68 11.01 13.47 0.77
CA ASP A 68 11.36 14.74 1.40
C ASP A 68 12.87 15.03 1.35
N GLU A 69 13.69 14.02 1.02
CA GLU A 69 15.14 14.17 0.89
C GLU A 69 15.61 14.29 -0.57
N CYS A 70 15.22 13.36 -1.44
CA CYS A 70 15.75 13.30 -2.82
C CYS A 70 14.72 13.66 -3.90
N PHE A 71 13.47 13.98 -3.51
CA PHE A 71 12.37 14.36 -4.40
C PHE A 71 11.97 13.30 -5.45
N GLN A 72 12.44 12.07 -5.31
CA GLN A 72 11.95 10.94 -6.10
C GLN A 72 10.46 10.71 -5.82
N LYS A 73 9.74 10.30 -6.87
CA LYS A 73 8.35 9.88 -6.76
C LYS A 73 8.31 8.39 -6.46
N VAL A 74 7.55 8.03 -5.44
CA VAL A 74 7.19 6.63 -5.15
C VAL A 74 5.71 6.47 -5.42
N PHE A 75 5.37 5.58 -6.35
CA PHE A 75 3.97 5.26 -6.65
C PHE A 75 3.58 4.06 -5.81
N ILE A 76 2.50 4.18 -5.04
CA ILE A 76 1.95 3.08 -4.26
C ILE A 76 0.53 2.77 -4.70
N GLU A 77 0.26 1.49 -4.84
CA GLU A 77 -1.07 0.95 -5.04
C GLU A 77 -1.26 -0.22 -4.07
N VAL A 78 -2.28 -0.14 -3.21
CA VAL A 78 -2.50 -1.12 -2.14
C VAL A 78 -3.95 -1.56 -2.15
N PHE A 79 -4.17 -2.86 -2.04
CA PHE A 79 -5.48 -3.48 -1.97
C PHE A 79 -5.71 -4.04 -0.56
N PHE A 80 -6.89 -3.79 -0.02
CA PHE A 80 -7.25 -4.17 1.34
C PHE A 80 -8.53 -5.01 1.40
N ASP A 81 -8.61 -5.90 2.38
CA ASP A 81 -9.82 -6.62 2.75
C ASP A 81 -10.86 -5.71 3.46
N SER A 82 -12.03 -6.26 3.83
CA SER A 82 -13.07 -5.53 4.59
C SER A 82 -12.61 -4.98 5.93
N ARG A 83 -11.52 -5.52 6.49
CA ARG A 83 -10.94 -5.15 7.79
C ARG A 83 -9.76 -4.21 7.64
N TYR A 84 -9.47 -3.73 6.42
CA TYR A 84 -8.33 -2.88 6.11
C TYR A 84 -6.97 -3.58 6.29
N SER A 85 -6.92 -4.91 6.21
CA SER A 85 -5.66 -5.66 6.11
C SER A 85 -5.17 -5.65 4.67
N ILE A 86 -3.86 -5.53 4.45
CA ILE A 86 -3.28 -5.53 3.10
C ILE A 86 -3.39 -6.93 2.49
N GLU A 87 -4.05 -7.05 1.34
CA GLU A 87 -4.14 -8.30 0.56
C GLU A 87 -3.14 -8.36 -0.60
N SER A 88 -2.81 -7.22 -1.18
CA SER A 88 -1.76 -7.09 -2.19
C SER A 88 -1.33 -5.63 -2.32
N TYR A 89 -0.16 -5.41 -2.93
CA TYR A 89 0.32 -4.07 -3.23
C TYR A 89 1.30 -4.09 -4.40
N GLU A 90 1.42 -2.94 -5.04
CA GLU A 90 2.43 -2.61 -6.05
C GLU A 90 3.10 -1.30 -5.64
N VAL A 91 4.43 -1.26 -5.79
CA VAL A 91 5.22 -0.06 -5.53
C VAL A 91 6.21 0.14 -6.67
N GLU A 92 6.28 1.37 -7.18
CA GLU A 92 7.30 1.78 -8.13
C GLU A 92 8.17 2.89 -7.53
N GLY A 93 9.50 2.72 -7.56
CA GLY A 93 10.46 3.68 -7.02
C GLY A 93 10.68 3.57 -5.50
N GLY A 94 10.24 2.48 -4.87
CA GLY A 94 10.40 2.23 -3.45
C GLY A 94 9.88 0.86 -3.02
N GLU A 95 9.85 0.65 -1.71
CA GLU A 95 9.33 -0.56 -1.07
C GLU A 95 8.42 -0.20 0.12
N ILE A 96 7.30 -0.92 0.30
CA ILE A 96 6.53 -0.84 1.55
C ILE A 96 7.25 -1.67 2.61
N ILE A 97 7.45 -1.08 3.79
CA ILE A 97 7.95 -1.77 4.97
C ILE A 97 6.75 -2.35 5.72
N LEU A 98 6.78 -3.66 5.95
CA LEU A 98 5.77 -4.38 6.70
C LEU A 98 6.39 -4.73 8.07
N GLU A 99 5.78 -4.28 9.16
CA GLU A 99 6.16 -4.73 10.50
C GLU A 99 5.56 -6.12 10.78
N ASP A 100 6.32 -6.98 11.48
CA ASP A 100 5.91 -8.35 11.89
C ASP A 100 5.04 -8.35 13.16
#